data_AF-A0A8S3KMK0-F1
#
_entry.id   AF-A0A8S3KMK0-F1
#
_cell.length_a   1.000
_cell.length_b   1.000
_cell.length_c   1.000
_cell.angle_alpha   90.00
_cell.angle_beta   90.00
_cell.angle_gamma   90.00
#
_symmetry.space_group_name_H-M   'P 1'
#
loop_
_entity.id
_entity.type
_entity.pdbx_description
1 polymer ?
#
loop_
_entity_poly.entity_id
_entity_poly.type
_entity_poly.pdbx_seq_one_letter_code
_entity_poly.pdbx_strand_id
1 'polypeptide(L)'
;NNIFIVEKHPGMKHVLVNEIERLLFRQNIRPSAQHYALCCLTAIMFTSQDNDLANKLIKIYFALFRLFSIKENVSSKFFAILLGGVTRAISFAKG
;
A
#
# COMPACT_ATOMS: atom_id res chain seq x y z
N ASN A 1 -2.38 -18.63 -0.91
CA ASN A 1 -3.33 -19.01 0.17
C ASN A 1 -3.62 -17.88 1.17
N ASN A 2 -4.13 -16.70 0.77
CA ASN A 2 -4.68 -15.72 1.75
C ASN A 2 -5.59 -14.61 1.14
N ILE A 3 -6.23 -14.85 -0.01
CA ILE A 3 -7.02 -13.81 -0.70
C ILE A 3 -8.54 -13.90 -0.37
N PHE A 4 -9.01 -15.01 0.20
CA PHE A 4 -10.45 -15.29 0.34
C PHE A 4 -11.23 -14.36 1.28
N ILE A 5 -10.61 -13.76 2.30
CA ILE A 5 -11.36 -12.91 3.26
C ILE A 5 -11.69 -11.54 2.62
N VAL A 6 -10.77 -11.00 1.84
CA VAL A 6 -10.94 -9.71 1.17
C VAL A 6 -11.93 -9.81 0.01
N GLU A 7 -11.97 -10.96 -0.67
CA GLU A 7 -12.98 -11.25 -1.70
C GLU A 7 -14.37 -11.47 -1.13
N LYS A 8 -14.48 -12.11 0.05
CA LYS A 8 -15.77 -12.40 0.70
C LYS A 8 -16.39 -11.19 1.40
N HIS A 9 -15.56 -10.24 1.85
CA HIS A 9 -16.01 -9.04 2.56
C HIS A 9 -15.35 -7.79 1.98
N PRO A 10 -16.00 -7.08 1.03
CA PRO A 10 -15.43 -5.90 0.38
C PRO A 10 -14.94 -4.82 1.37
N GLY A 11 -15.65 -4.64 2.49
CA GLY A 11 -15.26 -3.72 3.56
C GLY A 11 -13.93 -4.06 4.25
N MET A 12 -13.46 -5.30 4.15
CA MET A 12 -12.19 -5.74 4.75
C MET A 12 -10.98 -5.06 4.10
N LYS A 13 -11.08 -4.66 2.82
CA LYS A 13 -9.99 -3.93 2.14
C LYS A 13 -9.60 -2.66 2.88
N HIS A 14 -10.60 -1.89 3.31
CA HIS A 14 -10.38 -0.63 4.02
C HIS A 14 -9.76 -0.85 5.39
N VAL A 15 -10.27 -1.83 6.14
CA VAL A 15 -9.71 -2.20 7.46
C VAL A 15 -8.24 -2.61 7.31
N LEU A 16 -7.95 -3.49 6.34
CA LEU A 16 -6.59 -3.96 6.08
C LEU A 16 -5.64 -2.81 5.71
N VAL A 17 -6.06 -1.93 4.79
CA VAL A 17 -5.24 -0.76 4.40
C VAL A 17 -4.98 0.15 5.60
N ASN A 18 -5.98 0.40 6.45
CA ASN A 18 -5.84 1.23 7.64
C ASN A 18 -4.82 0.64 8.63
N GLU A 19 -4.87 -0.66 8.89
CA GLU A 19 -3.94 -1.29 9.83
C GLU A 19 -2.52 -1.37 9.27
N ILE A 20 -2.37 -1.64 7.97
CA ILE A 20 -1.05 -1.63 7.33
C ILE A 20 -0.46 -0.22 7.31
N GLU A 21 -1.25 0.81 7.03
CA GLU A 21 -0.83 2.21 7.11
C GLU A 21 -0.31 2.55 8.50
N ARG A 22 -1.08 2.23 9.56
CA ARG A 22 -0.64 2.43 10.95
C ARG A 22 0.67 1.71 11.26
N LEU A 23 0.81 0.47 10.78
CA LEU A 23 2.03 -0.31 10.95
C LEU A 23 3.23 0.37 10.28
N LEU A 24 3.07 0.83 9.03
CA LEU A 24 4.14 1.45 8.25
C LEU A 24 4.66 2.77 8.83
N PHE A 25 3.79 3.56 9.46
CA PHE A 25 4.15 4.82 10.11
C PHE A 25 4.48 4.68 11.59
N ARG A 26 4.46 3.47 12.15
CA ARG A 26 4.86 3.21 13.54
C ARG A 26 6.37 3.39 13.70
N GLN A 27 6.76 4.04 14.81
CA GLN A 27 8.16 4.11 15.20
C GLN A 27 8.73 2.70 15.48
N ASN A 28 10.01 2.49 15.17
CA ASN A 28 10.74 1.25 15.43
C ASN A 28 10.18 -0.01 14.74
N ILE A 29 9.55 0.15 13.57
CA ILE A 29 9.21 -1.02 12.74
C ILE A 29 10.48 -1.67 12.19
N ARG A 30 10.52 -3.01 12.23
CA ARG A 30 11.60 -3.78 11.61
C ARG A 30 11.58 -3.63 10.09
N PRO A 31 12.74 -3.52 9.41
CA PRO A 31 12.80 -3.43 7.94
C PRO A 31 12.08 -4.58 7.22
N SER A 32 12.14 -5.80 7.76
CA SER A 32 11.42 -6.96 7.22
C SER A 32 9.90 -6.78 7.30
N ALA A 33 9.38 -6.31 8.42
CA ALA A 33 7.95 -6.02 8.59
C ALA A 33 7.50 -4.91 7.61
N GLN A 34 8.33 -3.88 7.41
CA GLN A 34 8.05 -2.82 6.45
C GLN A 34 8.01 -3.34 5.01
N HIS A 35 8.91 -4.26 4.64
CA HIS A 35 8.90 -4.92 3.34
C HIS A 35 7.63 -5.74 3.11
N TYR A 36 7.25 -6.60 4.06
CA TYR A 36 6.04 -7.40 3.93
C TYR A 36 4.77 -6.54 3.91
N ALA A 37 4.71 -5.50 4.74
CA ALA A 37 3.61 -4.54 4.74
C ALA A 37 3.44 -3.86 3.36
N LEU A 38 4.54 -3.43 2.74
CA LEU A 38 4.49 -2.85 1.39
C LEU A 38 4.02 -3.88 0.36
N CYS A 39 4.56 -5.10 0.39
CA CYS A 39 4.11 -6.19 -0.48
C CYS A 39 2.61 -6.44 -0.33
N CYS A 40 2.09 -6.46 0.90
CA CYS A 40 0.66 -6.60 1.17
C CYS A 40 -0.18 -5.48 0.54
N LEU A 41 0.23 -4.21 0.66
CA LEU A 41 -0.49 -3.10 -0.01
C LEU A 41 -0.52 -3.30 -1.53
N THR A 42 0.63 -3.68 -2.11
CA THR A 42 0.71 -3.92 -3.55
C THR A 42 0.05 -5.22 -4.02
N ALA A 43 -0.43 -6.07 -3.12
CA ALA A 43 -1.20 -7.27 -3.46
C ALA A 43 -2.71 -7.02 -3.47
N ILE A 44 -3.16 -5.82 -3.08
CA ILE A 44 -4.58 -5.47 -3.09
C ILE A 44 -5.09 -5.41 -4.54
N MET A 45 -6.16 -6.14 -4.78
CA MET A 45 -6.88 -6.14 -6.04
C MET A 45 -7.99 -5.09 -6.00
N PHE A 46 -7.99 -4.22 -7.01
CA PHE A 46 -9.00 -3.19 -7.20
C PHE A 46 -10.15 -3.70 -8.06
N THR A 47 -11.33 -3.16 -7.79
CA THR A 47 -12.55 -3.28 -8.58
C THR A 47 -13.02 -1.88 -8.98
N SER A 48 -14.00 -1.80 -9.87
CA SER A 48 -14.57 -0.52 -10.32
C SER A 48 -15.20 0.33 -9.20
N GLN A 49 -15.47 -0.27 -8.03
CA GLN A 49 -16.05 0.39 -6.86
C GLN A 49 -15.00 0.92 -5.88
N ASP A 50 -13.72 0.56 -6.04
CA ASP A 50 -12.66 0.85 -5.08
C ASP A 50 -12.02 2.24 -5.28
N ASN A 51 -12.77 3.24 -5.75
CA ASN A 51 -12.23 4.58 -6.04
C ASN A 51 -11.56 5.22 -4.81
N ASP A 52 -12.29 5.29 -3.69
CA ASP A 52 -11.78 5.92 -2.47
C ASP A 52 -10.56 5.17 -1.91
N LEU A 53 -10.57 3.84 -2.01
CA LEU A 53 -9.47 2.99 -1.60
C LEU A 53 -8.23 3.23 -2.47
N ALA A 54 -8.41 3.35 -3.79
CA ALA A 54 -7.34 3.65 -4.72
C ALA A 54 -6.73 5.03 -4.44
N ASN A 55 -7.57 6.04 -4.25
CA ASN A 55 -7.14 7.39 -3.85
C ASN A 55 -6.36 7.38 -2.53
N LYS A 56 -6.81 6.60 -1.54
CA LYS A 56 -6.09 6.43 -0.28
C LYS A 56 -4.73 5.76 -0.48
N LEU A 57 -4.65 4.67 -1.25
CA LEU A 57 -3.39 3.97 -1.50
C LEU A 57 -2.37 4.84 -2.23
N ILE A 58 -2.80 5.68 -3.20
CA ILE A 58 -1.94 6.66 -3.85
C ILE A 58 -1.30 7.60 -2.81
N LYS A 59 -2.10 8.14 -1.88
CA LYS A 59 -1.58 9.01 -0.80
C LYS A 59 -0.57 8.28 0.08
N ILE A 60 -0.86 7.04 0.46
CA ILE A 60 0.07 6.20 1.25
C ILE A 60 1.38 5.98 0.49
N TYR A 61 1.32 5.60 -0.80
CA TYR A 61 2.52 5.35 -1.60
C TYR A 61 3.40 6.59 -1.75
N PHE A 62 2.80 7.78 -1.96
CA PHE A 62 3.56 9.04 -2.00
C PHE A 62 4.16 9.40 -0.64
N ALA A 63 3.44 9.17 0.46
CA ALA A 63 3.98 9.40 1.80
C ALA A 63 5.17 8.46 2.09
N LEU A 64 5.10 7.19 1.69
CA LEU A 64 6.21 6.24 1.78
C LEU A 64 7.38 6.64 0.89
N PHE A 65 7.11 7.13 -0.33
CA PHE A 65 8.15 7.62 -1.22
C PHE A 65 8.96 8.75 -0.56
N ARG A 66 8.28 9.74 0.04
CA ARG A 66 8.92 10.84 0.78
C ARG A 66 9.70 10.35 2.00
N LEU A 67 9.15 9.38 2.74
CA LEU A 67 9.83 8.81 3.89
C LEU A 67 11.12 8.09 3.47
N PHE A 68 11.07 7.36 2.36
CA PHE A 68 12.22 6.62 1.84
C PHE A 68 13.25 7.49 1.14
N SER A 69 12.85 8.62 0.56
CA SER A 69 13.81 9.56 -0.05
C SER A 69 14.72 10.25 0.98
N ILE A 70 14.30 10.30 2.25
CA ILE A 70 15.08 10.92 3.34
C ILE A 70 15.99 9.89 4.03
N LYS A 71 15.67 8.59 3.93
CA LYS A 71 16.45 7.53 4.58
C LYS A 71 17.67 7.15 3.72
N GLU A 72 18.84 7.14 4.34
CA GLU A 72 20.03 6.55 3.72
C GLU A 72 19.87 5.03 3.58
N ASN A 73 20.39 4.45 2.49
CA ASN A 73 20.41 3.01 2.23
C ASN A 73 19.05 2.32 1.95
N VAL A 74 18.06 3.02 1.37
CA VAL A 74 16.85 2.35 0.86
C VAL A 74 17.13 1.67 -0.48
N SER A 75 16.75 0.40 -0.62
CA SER A 75 16.87 -0.32 -1.90
C SER A 75 16.00 0.31 -2.99
N SER A 76 16.57 0.53 -4.17
CA SER A 76 15.85 1.01 -5.37
C SER A 76 14.60 0.18 -5.71
N LYS A 77 14.60 -1.10 -5.30
CA LYS A 77 13.45 -2.01 -5.42
C LYS A 77 12.20 -1.49 -4.70
N PHE A 78 12.33 -0.79 -3.57
CA PHE A 78 11.19 -0.21 -2.86
C PHE A 78 10.51 0.88 -3.70
N PHE A 79 11.30 1.74 -4.34
CA PHE A 79 10.77 2.78 -5.23
C PHE A 79 10.08 2.20 -6.46
N ALA A 80 10.64 1.12 -7.05
CA ALA A 80 9.99 0.42 -8.15
C ALA A 80 8.63 -0.20 -7.75
N ILE A 81 8.56 -0.81 -6.55
CA ILE A 81 7.31 -1.36 -6.00
C ILE A 81 6.28 -0.24 -5.76
N LEU A 82 6.70 0.88 -5.17
CA LEU A 82 5.83 2.03 -4.93
C LEU A 82 5.28 2.61 -6.25
N LEU A 83 6.15 2.81 -7.25
CA LEU A 83 5.73 3.32 -8.55
C LEU A 83 4.74 2.37 -9.24
N GLY A 84 5.01 1.07 -9.23
CA GLY A 84 4.08 0.07 -9.77
C GLY A 84 2.74 0.04 -9.03
N GLY A 85 2.75 0.25 -7.71
CA GLY A 85 1.54 0.39 -6.89
C GLY A 85 0.72 1.63 -7.27
N VAL A 86 1.39 2.78 -7.45
CA VAL A 86 0.76 4.05 -7.86
C VAL A 86 0.14 3.94 -9.25
N THR A 87 0.89 3.48 -10.25
CA THR A 87 0.40 3.33 -11.63
C THR A 87 -0.87 2.49 -11.68
N ARG A 88 -0.91 1.39 -10.91
CA ARG A 88 -2.08 0.53 -10.83
C ARG A 88 -3.25 1.21 -10.14
N ALA A 89 -3.02 1.86 -9.01
CA ALA A 89 -4.08 2.52 -8.24
C ALA A 89 -4.68 3.71 -9.02
N ILE A 90 -3.87 4.47 -9.78
CA ILE A 90 -4.34 5.58 -10.60
C ILE A 90 -5.41 5.14 -11.61
N SER A 91 -5.31 3.94 -12.18
CA SER A 91 -6.32 3.43 -13.11
C SER A 91 -7.72 3.24 -12.49
N PHE A 92 -7.80 3.16 -11.15
CA PHE A 92 -9.04 3.00 -10.40
C PHE A 92 -9.44 4.25 -9.60
N ALA A 93 -8.50 5.17 -9.38
CA ALA A 93 -8.77 6.50 -8.85
C ALA A 93 -9.39 7.37 -9.96
N LYS A 94 -10.71 7.55 -9.92
CA LYS A 94 -11.37 8.64 -10.68
C LYS A 94 -11.26 9.91 -9.84
N GLY A 95 -10.97 11.03 -10.51
CA GLY A 95 -10.88 12.35 -9.89
C GLY A 95 -12.18 12.83 -9.29
#